data_AF-A0A5E4X3V4-F1
#
_entry.id   AF-A0A5E4X3V4-F1
#
_cell.length_a   1.000
_cell.length_b   1.000
_cell.length_c   1.000
_cell.angle_alpha   90.00
_cell.angle_beta   90.00
_cell.angle_gamma   90.00
#
_symmetry.space_group_name_H-M   'P 1'
#
loop_
_entity.id
_entity.type
_entity.pdbx_description
1 polymer ?
#
loop_
_entity_poly.entity_id
_entity_poly.type
_entity_poly.pdbx_seq_one_letter_code
_entity_poly.pdbx_strand_id
1 'polypeptide(L)' 'MPTINFVYRGCTVDIQIADQADTWEISIRVMPFDGVELIEPFGARELKLAKGDSLDLIQAALIDEIQSAIDHRLVGGG' A
#
# COMPACT_ATOMS: atom_id res chain seq x y z
N MET A 1 -0.72 2.58 -16.62
CA MET A 1 -0.58 1.96 -15.28
C MET A 1 -0.28 3.08 -14.31
N PRO A 2 -1.28 3.58 -13.57
CA PRO A 2 -1.03 4.51 -12.49
C PRO A 2 -0.15 3.85 -11.43
N THR A 3 0.81 4.63 -10.95
CA THR A 3 1.70 4.22 -9.87
C THR A 3 1.67 5.29 -8.79
N ILE A 4 1.50 4.88 -7.54
CA ILE A 4 1.51 5.76 -6.38
C ILE A 4 2.78 5.44 -5.59
N ASN A 5 3.61 6.45 -5.40
CA ASN A 5 4.85 6.34 -4.65
C ASN A 5 4.88 7.40 -3.55
N PHE A 6 5.06 6.98 -2.32
CA PHE A 6 5.21 7.90 -1.20
C PHE A 6 6.05 7.28 -0.08
N VAL A 7 6.49 8.13 0.84
CA VAL A 7 7.17 7.72 2.07
C VAL A 7 6.24 8.02 3.24
N TYR A 8 6.06 7.05 4.12
CA TYR A 8 5.29 7.22 5.35
C TYR A 8 6.02 6.55 6.53
N ARG A 9 6.27 7.32 7.60
CA ARG A 9 6.96 6.86 8.82
C ARG A 9 8.30 6.13 8.57
N GLY A 10 9.04 6.53 7.54
CA GLY A 10 10.30 5.89 7.16
C GLY A 10 10.14 4.60 6.35
N CYS A 11 8.93 4.27 5.91
CA CYS A 11 8.66 3.21 4.94
C CYS A 11 8.38 3.83 3.56
N THR A 12 9.06 3.33 2.53
CA THR A 12 8.69 3.60 1.14
C THR A 12 7.51 2.70 0.76
N VAL A 13 6.48 3.29 0.17
CA VAL A 13 5.29 2.60 -0.32
C VAL A 13 5.23 2.79 -1.83
N ASP A 14 5.20 1.68 -2.56
CA ASP A 14 4.94 1.62 -4.00
C ASP A 14 3.64 0.84 -4.22
N ILE A 15 2.69 1.47 -4.93
CA ILE A 15 1.41 0.88 -5.30
C ILE A 15 1.31 0.94 -6.82
N GLN A 16 1.18 -0.22 -7.44
CA GLN A 16 0.99 -0.37 -8.88
C GLN A 16 -0.44 -0.80 -9.13
N ILE A 17 -1.14 -0.09 -10.00
CA ILE A 17 -2.50 -0.45 -10.41
C ILE A 17 -2.49 -0.75 -11.91
N ALA A 18 -2.70 -2.02 -12.23
CA ALA A 18 -2.85 -2.51 -13.58
C ALA A 18 -4.34 -2.55 -13.95
N ASP A 19 -4.65 -1.94 -15.09
CA ASP A 19 -5.96 -2.01 -15.71
C ASP A 19 -6.09 -3.35 -16.44
N GLN A 20 -6.93 -4.25 -15.95
CA GLN A 20 -7.30 -5.52 -16.60
C GLN A 20 -8.75 -5.43 -17.07
N ALA A 21 -9.19 -6.34 -17.96
CA ALA A 21 -10.51 -6.26 -18.62
C ALA A 21 -11.65 -5.88 -17.65
N ASP A 22 -11.88 -6.69 -16.61
CA ASP A 22 -12.98 -6.51 -15.65
C ASP A 22 -12.51 -6.15 -14.22
N THR A 23 -11.20 -6.09 -14.01
CA THR A 23 -10.61 -5.91 -12.67
C THR A 23 -9.47 -4.90 -12.65
N TRP A 24 -9.25 -4.30 -11.49
CA TRP A 24 -8.00 -3.66 -11.12
C TRP A 24 -7.10 -4.69 -10.45
N GLU A 25 -5.92 -4.90 -11.01
CA GLU A 25 -4.88 -5.71 -10.38
C GLU A 25 -3.90 -4.77 -9.68
N ILE A 26 -3.82 -4.89 -8.37
CA ILE A 26 -3.10 -3.93 -7.52
C ILE A 26 -1.96 -4.68 -6.83
N SER A 27 -0.75 -4.18 -7.00
CA SER A 27 0.44 -4.69 -6.30
C SER A 27 0.94 -3.62 -5.35
N ILE A 28 1.11 -3.98 -4.08
CA ILE A 28 1.58 -3.09 -3.02
C ILE A 28 2.90 -3.62 -2.49
N ARG A 29 3.89 -2.74 -2.40
CA ARG A 29 5.18 -3.02 -1.80
C ARG A 29 5.50 -1.95 -0.77
N VAL A 30 5.75 -2.39 0.46
CA VAL A 30 6.19 -1.51 1.56
C VAL A 30 7.61 -1.93 1.95
N MET A 31 8.54 -0.99 1.90
CA MET A 31 9.96 -1.20 2.19
C MET A 31 10.40 -0.23 3.30
N PRO A 32 10.69 -0.71 4.51
CA PRO A 32 11.25 0.14 5.57
C PRO A 32 12.65 0.64 5.17
N PHE A 33 13.00 1.87 5.56
CA PHE A 33 14.37 2.35 5.52
C PHE A 33 15.22 1.70 6.60
N ASP A 34 16.55 1.79 6.45
CA ASP A 34 17.49 1.30 7.44
C ASP A 34 17.22 1.95 8.81
N GLY A 35 17.09 1.10 9.84
CA GLY A 35 16.79 1.52 11.21
C GLY A 35 15.30 1.65 11.56
N VAL A 36 14.38 1.43 10.63
CA VAL A 36 12.95 1.29 10.94
C VAL A 36 12.67 -0.14 11.40
N GLU A 37 12.31 -0.30 12.67
CA GLU A 37 11.91 -1.58 13.23
C GLU A 37 10.40 -1.78 13.14
N LEU A 38 10.00 -2.88 12.51
CA LEU A 38 8.62 -3.32 12.39
C LEU A 38 8.40 -4.58 13.22
N ILE A 39 7.25 -4.66 13.88
CA ILE A 39 6.79 -5.84 14.62
C ILE A 39 6.72 -7.05 13.69
N GLU A 40 6.26 -6.83 12.45
CA GLU A 40 6.27 -7.82 11.37
C GLU A 40 6.53 -7.14 10.01
N PRO A 41 7.19 -7.83 9.07
CA PRO A 41 7.39 -7.32 7.72
C PRO A 41 6.08 -7.25 6.94
N PHE A 42 5.92 -6.25 6.06
CA PHE A 42 4.70 -6.04 5.27
C PHE A 42 4.47 -7.07 4.14
N GLY A 43 5.54 -7.69 3.64
CA GLY A 43 5.49 -8.54 2.45
C GLY A 43 5.04 -7.78 1.19
N ALA A 44 4.96 -8.49 0.07
CA ALA A 44 4.27 -8.00 -1.12
C ALA A 44 2.80 -8.41 -1.05
N ARG A 45 1.89 -7.49 -1.36
CA ARG A 45 0.45 -7.74 -1.38
C ARG A 45 -0.10 -7.55 -2.78
N GLU A 46 -0.86 -8.53 -3.25
CA GLU A 46 -1.58 -8.46 -4.51
C GLU A 46 -3.08 -8.50 -4.25
N LEU A 47 -3.83 -7.59 -4.84
CA LEU A 47 -5.27 -7.46 -4.71
C LEU A 47 -5.91 -7.45 -6.10
N LYS A 48 -7.08 -8.05 -6.22
CA LYS A 48 -7.91 -7.99 -7.43
C LYS A 48 -9.26 -7.41 -7.05
N LEU A 49 -9.56 -6.22 -7.56
CA LEU A 49 -10.84 -5.53 -7.33
C LEU A 49 -11.65 -5.51 -8.62
N ALA A 50 -12.95 -5.73 -8.55
CA ALA A 50 -13.83 -5.53 -9.70
C ALA A 50 -13.88 -4.04 -10.07
N LYS A 51 -14.06 -3.73 -11.35
CA LYS A 51 -14.31 -2.37 -11.82
C LYS A 51 -15.73 -1.91 -11.49
N GLY A 52 -16.01 -1.72 -10.21
CA GLY A 52 -17.25 -1.12 -9.70
C GLY A 52 -17.03 0.31 -9.20
N ASP A 53 -15.90 0.55 -8.55
CA ASP A 53 -15.55 1.82 -7.93
C ASP A 53 -14.62 2.67 -8.81
N SER A 54 -14.69 3.99 -8.61
CA SER A 54 -13.78 4.93 -9.28
C SER A 54 -12.35 4.73 -8.81
N LEU A 55 -11.40 4.83 -9.73
CA LEU A 55 -9.98 4.64 -9.46
C LEU A 55 -9.48 5.60 -8.36
N ASP A 56 -9.92 6.85 -8.34
CA ASP A 56 -9.54 7.83 -7.31
C ASP A 56 -9.95 7.39 -5.90
N LEU A 57 -11.12 6.76 -5.76
CA LEU A 57 -11.60 6.24 -4.48
C LEU A 57 -10.77 5.04 -4.02
N ILE A 58 -10.43 4.15 -4.95
CA ILE A 58 -9.55 3.00 -4.69
C ILE A 58 -8.18 3.49 -4.21
N GLN A 59 -7.60 4.48 -4.90
CA GLN A 59 -6.31 5.04 -4.52
C GLN A 59 -6.32 5.65 -3.11
N ALA A 60 -7.33 6.46 -2.79
CA ALA A 60 -7.45 7.07 -1.47
C ALA A 60 -7.59 6.03 -0.36
N ALA A 61 -8.44 5.01 -0.57
CA ALA A 61 -8.64 3.93 0.39
C ALA A 61 -7.36 3.10 0.61
N LEU A 62 -6.64 2.77 -0.46
CA LEU A 62 -5.38 2.02 -0.38
C LEU A 62 -4.33 2.78 0.44
N ILE A 63 -4.20 4.09 0.22
CA ILE A 63 -3.25 4.93 0.97
C ILE A 63 -3.56 4.88 2.47
N ASP A 64 -4.82 5.11 2.85
CA ASP A 64 -5.26 5.10 4.25
C ASP A 64 -5.02 3.75 4.93
N GLU A 65 -5.39 2.65 4.25
CA GLU A 65 -5.20 1.29 4.77
C GLU A 65 -3.72 0.96 4.99
N ILE A 66 -2.85 1.36 4.05
CA ILE A 66 -1.41 1.11 4.15
C ILE A 66 -0.80 1.95 5.28
N GLN A 67 -1.19 3.22 5.42
CA GLN A 67 -0.72 4.07 6.51
C GLN A 67 -1.11 3.50 7.88
N SER A 68 -2.37 3.10 8.04
CA SER A 68 -2.87 2.45 9.26
C SER A 68 -2.09 1.16 9.56
N ALA A 69 -1.84 0.34 8.54
CA ALA A 69 -1.06 -0.87 8.69
C ALA A 69 0.41 -0.59 9.08
N ILE A 70 1.00 0.51 8.58
CA ILE A 70 2.32 1.01 8.99
C ILE A 70 2.33 1.42 10.46
N ASP A 71 1.38 2.25 10.88
CA ASP A 71 1.30 2.70 12.26
C ASP A 71 1.10 1.53 13.24
N HIS A 72 0.28 0.54 12.87
CA HIS A 72 0.05 -0.66 13.70
C HIS A 72 1.28 -1.56 13.86
N ARG A 73 2.22 -1.52 12.91
CA ARG A 73 3.40 -2.41 12.90
C ARG A 73 4.67 -1.73 13.34
N LEU A 74 4.69 -0.42 13.55
CA LEU A 74 5.88 0.28 14.03
C LEU A 74 6.13 -0.08 15.51
N VAL A 75 7.34 -0.53 15.81
CA VAL A 75 7.76 -0.79 17.20
C VAL A 75 7.91 0.56 17.92
N GLY A 76 7.16 0.76 19.01
CA GLY A 76 7.19 2.00 19.80
C GLY A 76 6.10 3.03 19.46
N GLY A 77 5.10 2.66 18.66
CA GLY A 77 3.91 3.48 18.41
C GLY A 77 2.80 3.25 19.45
N GLY A 78 2.95 3.84 20.63
CA GLY A 78 1.96 3.89 21.71
C GLY A 78 2.39 4.86 22.80
#